data_AF-A0A2E3WX52-F1
#
_entry.id   AF-A0A2E3WX52-F1
#
_cell.length_a   1.000
_cell.length_b   1.000
_cell.length_c   1.000
_cell.angle_alpha   90.00
_cell.angle_beta   90.00
_cell.angle_gamma   90.00
#
_symmetry.space_group_name_H-M   'P 1'
#
loop_
_entity.id
_entity.type
_entity.pdbx_description
1 polymer ?
#
loop_
_entity_poly.entity_id
_entity_poly.type
_entity_poly.pdbx_seq_one_letter_code
_entity_poly.pdbx_strand_id
1 'polypeptide(L)'
;MSRLDKMLSDWVANDLISDEQAKKITNHENYKPSHSWVLYGFLILGAATIGIGIISLIAANWNGIPDALKLFVDFALLIALASGSYFAWEKNKPIVFEVLLISFIILCLASIGLISQIYHTGGKLYQALLLWSIITAGVAAASKRSFVPFIWATGFLFGITFAALDSPAFQPIFQKHGSPVAMTIPLISALLAIICRRLGGEGGQTAALRSWTITGGLVALVIAELQLWRHRSIDLGIAAYLPGYVFAALTALGIGMSIDYKKAQKYLLLATLGLYLVPFHFPMFEIQHKISYAFCSVAILATMAVFLASLKHRKLFQIFLVALGIRFLVLYFQALGGLATTGFGLIISGTIIIAMVVVWNRYRKEITTWAEGLVE
;
A
#
# COMPACT_ATOMS: atom_id res chain seq x y z
N MET A 1 33.10 -24.30 -7.40
CA MET A 1 33.48 -23.86 -6.03
C MET A 1 32.51 -22.78 -5.59
N SER A 2 31.77 -22.99 -4.50
CA SER A 2 30.79 -22.01 -4.01
C SER A 2 31.50 -20.75 -3.51
N ARG A 3 30.78 -19.62 -3.42
CA ARG A 3 31.35 -18.37 -2.86
C ARG A 3 31.86 -18.56 -1.43
N LEU A 4 31.19 -19.43 -0.66
CA LEU A 4 31.56 -19.79 0.70
C LEU A 4 32.90 -20.54 0.74
N ASP A 5 33.11 -21.51 -0.17
CA ASP A 5 34.36 -22.28 -0.23
C ASP A 5 35.57 -21.39 -0.52
N LYS A 6 35.41 -20.38 -1.38
CA LYS A 6 36.46 -19.39 -1.66
C LYS A 6 36.77 -18.52 -0.44
N MET A 7 35.75 -18.06 0.28
CA MET A 7 35.93 -17.25 1.49
C MET A 7 36.57 -18.05 2.62
N LEU A 8 36.14 -19.30 2.82
CA LEU A 8 36.75 -20.18 3.83
C LEU A 8 38.21 -20.50 3.50
N SER A 9 38.53 -20.76 2.23
CA SER A 9 39.92 -20.98 1.80
C SER A 9 40.80 -19.74 2.03
N ASP A 10 40.26 -18.55 1.74
CA ASP A 10 40.96 -17.28 1.98
C ASP A 10 41.14 -17.02 3.48
N TRP A 11 40.15 -17.33 4.32
CA TRP A 11 40.26 -17.16 5.77
C TRP A 11 41.22 -18.15 6.43
N VAL A 12 41.30 -19.39 5.93
CA VAL A 12 42.32 -20.36 6.34
C VAL A 12 43.70 -19.90 5.90
N ALA A 13 43.84 -19.41 4.65
CA ALA A 13 45.13 -18.94 4.13
C ALA A 13 45.68 -17.69 4.87
N ASN A 14 44.82 -16.91 5.51
CA ASN A 14 45.18 -15.75 6.32
C ASN A 14 45.22 -16.04 7.84
N ASP A 15 45.23 -17.31 8.25
CA ASP A 15 45.25 -17.76 9.66
C ASP A 15 44.10 -17.18 10.53
N LEU A 16 42.99 -16.75 9.90
CA LEU A 16 41.83 -16.22 10.62
C LEU A 16 41.01 -17.33 11.28
N ILE A 17 41.02 -18.53 10.69
CA ILE A 17 40.35 -19.73 11.19
C ILE A 17 41.19 -20.98 10.89
N SER A 18 41.03 -22.03 11.68
CA SER A 18 41.64 -23.34 11.38
C SER A 18 40.86 -24.13 10.33
N ASP A 19 41.52 -25.09 9.66
CA ASP A 19 40.87 -26.04 8.76
C ASP A 19 39.70 -26.80 9.42
N GLU A 20 39.81 -27.06 10.72
CA GLU A 20 38.78 -27.73 11.49
C GLU A 20 37.57 -26.83 11.74
N GLN A 21 37.79 -25.53 11.97
CA GLN A 21 36.73 -24.52 12.06
C GLN A 21 36.05 -24.31 10.70
N ALA A 22 36.83 -24.28 9.61
CA ALA A 22 36.29 -24.18 8.26
C ALA A 22 35.33 -25.36 7.96
N LYS A 23 35.73 -26.59 8.28
CA LYS A 23 34.86 -27.78 8.15
C LYS A 23 33.58 -27.68 8.99
N LYS A 24 33.67 -27.20 10.24
CA LYS A 24 32.49 -27.01 11.10
C LYS A 24 31.51 -25.98 10.53
N ILE A 25 32.02 -24.88 9.95
CA ILE A 25 31.20 -23.84 9.31
C ILE A 25 30.54 -24.38 8.04
N THR A 26 31.29 -25.09 7.19
CA THR A 26 30.73 -25.73 5.98
C THR A 26 29.61 -26.69 6.34
N ASN A 27 29.80 -27.54 7.35
CA ASN A 27 28.78 -28.48 7.80
C ASN A 27 27.55 -27.76 8.35
N HIS A 28 27.73 -26.66 9.11
CA HIS A 28 26.61 -25.87 9.63
C HIS A 28 25.80 -25.17 8.52
N GLU A 29 26.47 -24.56 7.54
CA GLU A 29 25.80 -23.88 6.42
C GLU A 29 25.10 -24.87 5.48
N ASN A 30 25.68 -26.06 5.26
CA ASN A 30 25.03 -27.12 4.49
C ASN A 30 23.82 -27.73 5.20
N TYR A 31 23.77 -27.66 6.54
CA TYR A 31 22.63 -28.15 7.33
C TYR A 31 21.46 -27.17 7.36
N LYS A 32 21.65 -25.91 6.95
CA LYS A 32 20.51 -25.01 6.75
C LYS A 32 19.70 -25.56 5.57
N PRO A 33 18.41 -25.88 5.75
CA PRO A 33 17.58 -26.29 4.63
C PRO A 33 17.61 -25.18 3.58
N SER A 34 18.21 -25.49 2.43
CA SER A 34 18.13 -24.66 1.25
C SER A 34 16.65 -24.59 0.87
N HIS A 35 15.98 -23.51 1.29
CA HIS A 35 14.65 -23.20 0.79
C HIS A 35 14.83 -22.85 -0.69
N SER A 36 14.74 -23.86 -1.55
CA SER A 36 14.81 -23.68 -2.99
C SER A 36 13.61 -22.83 -3.40
N TRP A 37 13.84 -21.53 -3.54
CA TRP A 37 12.83 -20.57 -3.99
C TRP A 37 12.19 -21.02 -5.30
N VAL A 38 12.96 -21.72 -6.15
CA VAL A 38 12.49 -22.37 -7.37
C VAL A 38 11.50 -23.50 -7.07
N LEU A 39 11.80 -24.40 -6.13
CA LEU A 39 10.89 -25.47 -5.71
C LEU A 39 9.58 -24.90 -5.15
N TYR A 40 9.66 -23.90 -4.25
CA TYR A 40 8.47 -23.24 -3.73
C TYR A 40 7.70 -22.52 -4.83
N GLY A 41 8.38 -21.90 -5.80
CA GLY A 41 7.78 -21.31 -6.98
C GLY A 41 6.98 -22.33 -7.80
N PHE A 42 7.58 -23.50 -8.09
CA PHE A 42 6.89 -24.58 -8.80
C PHE A 42 5.73 -25.19 -8.00
N LEU A 43 5.86 -25.33 -6.67
CA LEU A 43 4.78 -25.82 -5.82
C LEU A 43 3.59 -24.85 -5.77
N ILE A 44 3.86 -23.54 -5.63
CA ILE A 44 2.82 -22.50 -5.68
C ILE A 44 2.16 -22.49 -7.05
N LEU A 45 2.95 -22.56 -8.12
CA LEU A 45 2.44 -22.61 -9.48
C LEU A 45 1.56 -23.84 -9.71
N GLY A 46 2.03 -25.03 -9.31
CA GLY A 46 1.28 -26.28 -9.42
C GLY A 46 -0.03 -26.25 -8.65
N ALA A 47 -0.01 -25.77 -7.39
CA ALA A 47 -1.21 -25.59 -6.59
C ALA A 47 -2.19 -24.58 -7.22
N ALA A 48 -1.69 -23.47 -7.76
CA ALA A 48 -2.51 -22.49 -8.46
C ALA A 48 -3.13 -23.08 -9.74
N THR A 49 -2.37 -23.84 -10.54
CA THR A 49 -2.87 -24.52 -11.74
C THR A 49 -3.95 -25.55 -11.39
N ILE A 50 -3.76 -26.34 -10.33
CA ILE A 50 -4.79 -27.28 -9.84
C ILE A 50 -6.05 -26.51 -9.41
N GLY A 51 -5.90 -25.44 -8.64
CA GLY A 51 -7.01 -24.61 -8.19
C GLY A 51 -7.79 -24.01 -9.37
N ILE A 52 -7.08 -23.44 -10.35
CA ILE A 52 -7.69 -22.93 -11.59
C ILE A 52 -8.39 -24.07 -12.34
N GLY A 53 -7.77 -25.24 -12.48
CA GLY A 53 -8.37 -26.40 -13.14
C GLY A 53 -9.67 -26.86 -12.48
N ILE A 54 -9.70 -26.92 -11.14
CA ILE A 54 -10.92 -27.25 -10.38
C ILE A 54 -12.01 -26.21 -10.64
N ILE A 55 -11.68 -24.91 -10.54
CA ILE A 55 -12.62 -23.82 -10.83
C ILE A 55 -13.13 -23.92 -12.26
N SER A 56 -12.27 -24.22 -13.23
CA SER A 56 -12.63 -24.39 -14.65
C SER A 56 -13.56 -25.58 -14.87
N LEU A 57 -13.32 -26.73 -14.22
CA LEU A 57 -14.22 -27.89 -14.31
C LEU A 57 -15.60 -27.60 -13.72
N ILE A 58 -15.65 -26.90 -12.58
CA ILE A 58 -16.91 -26.44 -11.97
C ILE A 58 -17.62 -25.46 -12.91
N ALA A 59 -16.89 -24.49 -13.47
CA ALA A 59 -17.42 -23.51 -14.40
C ALA A 59 -17.96 -24.16 -15.70
N ALA A 60 -17.29 -25.18 -16.23
CA ALA A 60 -17.71 -25.92 -17.41
C ALA A 60 -19.03 -26.67 -17.19
N ASN A 61 -19.29 -27.12 -15.96
CA ASN A 61 -20.51 -27.84 -15.59
C ASN A 61 -21.54 -26.94 -14.86
N TRP A 62 -21.30 -25.62 -14.82
CA TRP A 62 -22.03 -24.69 -13.95
C TRP A 62 -23.54 -24.69 -14.17
N ASN A 63 -23.97 -24.79 -15.43
CA ASN A 63 -25.39 -24.80 -15.81
C ASN A 63 -26.09 -26.11 -15.39
N GLY A 64 -25.36 -27.21 -15.24
CA GLY A 64 -25.91 -28.50 -14.80
C GLY A 64 -26.06 -28.63 -13.29
N ILE A 65 -25.46 -27.73 -12.51
CA ILE A 65 -25.55 -27.74 -11.04
C ILE A 65 -26.82 -26.99 -10.62
N PRO A 66 -27.75 -27.61 -9.88
CA PRO A 66 -28.94 -26.91 -9.38
C PRO A 66 -28.58 -25.73 -8.47
N ASP A 67 -29.31 -24.62 -8.57
CA ASP A 67 -29.01 -23.41 -7.81
C ASP A 67 -29.09 -23.61 -6.29
N ALA A 68 -30.04 -24.43 -5.82
CA ALA A 68 -30.13 -24.81 -4.42
C ALA A 68 -28.87 -25.54 -3.93
N LEU A 69 -28.25 -26.38 -4.77
CA LEU A 69 -27.01 -27.08 -4.44
C LEU A 69 -25.82 -26.11 -4.40
N LYS A 70 -25.75 -25.17 -5.35
CA LYS A 70 -24.72 -24.12 -5.34
C LYS A 70 -24.76 -23.33 -4.03
N LEU A 71 -25.94 -22.86 -3.64
CA LEU A 71 -26.13 -22.10 -2.40
C LEU A 71 -25.87 -22.95 -1.15
N PHE A 72 -26.34 -24.20 -1.14
CA PHE A 72 -26.09 -25.10 -0.01
C PHE A 72 -24.60 -25.32 0.23
N VAL A 73 -23.83 -25.61 -0.83
CA VAL A 73 -22.37 -25.81 -0.73
C VAL A 73 -21.68 -24.51 -0.31
N ASP A 74 -22.07 -23.37 -0.86
CA ASP A 74 -21.53 -22.06 -0.49
C ASP A 74 -21.71 -21.75 1.00
N PHE A 75 -22.94 -21.88 1.53
CA PHE A 75 -23.21 -21.67 2.95
C PHE A 75 -22.53 -22.72 3.85
N ALA A 76 -22.46 -23.98 3.42
CA ALA A 76 -21.74 -25.02 4.15
C ALA A 76 -20.23 -24.70 4.26
N LEU A 77 -19.62 -24.19 3.19
CA LEU A 77 -18.23 -23.75 3.20
C LEU A 77 -18.03 -22.52 4.09
N LEU A 78 -18.95 -21.54 4.05
CA LEU A 78 -18.90 -20.38 4.96
C LEU A 78 -18.95 -20.82 6.43
N ILE A 79 -19.86 -21.73 6.79
CA ILE A 79 -19.96 -22.27 8.15
C ILE A 79 -18.66 -23.00 8.51
N ALA A 80 -18.14 -23.87 7.63
CA ALA A 80 -16.90 -24.60 7.87
C ALA A 80 -15.69 -23.67 8.09
N LEU A 81 -15.56 -22.60 7.29
CA LEU A 81 -14.48 -21.62 7.42
C LEU A 81 -14.64 -20.77 8.69
N ALA A 82 -15.87 -20.37 9.04
CA ALA A 82 -16.14 -19.63 10.26
C ALA A 82 -15.83 -20.46 11.51
N SER A 83 -16.36 -21.70 11.58
CA SER A 83 -16.07 -22.64 12.67
C SER A 83 -14.59 -22.98 12.73
N GLY A 84 -13.94 -23.23 11.58
CA GLY A 84 -12.51 -23.49 11.52
C GLY A 84 -11.67 -22.32 12.03
N SER A 85 -12.06 -21.09 11.68
CA SER A 85 -11.42 -19.87 12.19
C SER A 85 -11.56 -19.78 13.71
N TYR A 86 -12.77 -20.01 14.24
CA TYR A 86 -13.01 -20.02 15.68
C TYR A 86 -12.15 -21.07 16.41
N PHE A 87 -12.13 -22.32 15.93
CA PHE A 87 -11.30 -23.37 16.54
C PHE A 87 -9.80 -23.09 16.41
N ALA A 88 -9.35 -22.48 15.32
CA ALA A 88 -7.96 -22.08 15.16
C ALA A 88 -7.57 -20.95 16.13
N TRP A 89 -8.48 -20.01 16.38
CA TRP A 89 -8.32 -18.97 17.39
C TRP A 89 -8.25 -19.56 18.79
N GLU A 90 -9.20 -20.42 19.16
CA GLU A 90 -9.25 -21.09 20.47
C GLU A 90 -7.99 -21.93 20.74
N LYS A 91 -7.52 -22.68 19.73
CA LYS A 91 -6.29 -23.50 19.83
C LYS A 91 -4.99 -22.70 19.66
N ASN A 92 -5.05 -21.36 19.66
CA ASN A 92 -3.89 -20.48 19.48
C ASN A 92 -3.03 -20.83 18.25
N LYS A 93 -3.66 -21.12 17.11
CA LYS A 93 -3.00 -21.35 15.81
C LYS A 93 -3.12 -20.11 14.93
N PRO A 94 -2.30 -19.05 15.13
CA PRO A 94 -2.51 -17.74 14.52
C PRO A 94 -2.43 -17.76 12.99
N ILE A 95 -1.53 -18.55 12.40
CA ILE A 95 -1.40 -18.62 10.94
C ILE A 95 -2.64 -19.27 10.32
N VAL A 96 -3.11 -20.38 10.91
CA VAL A 96 -4.31 -21.08 10.44
C VAL A 96 -5.54 -20.21 10.60
N PHE A 97 -5.67 -19.48 11.72
CA PHE A 97 -6.72 -18.51 11.93
C PHE A 97 -6.76 -17.46 10.81
N GLU A 98 -5.62 -16.81 10.51
CA GLU A 98 -5.54 -15.77 9.47
C GLU A 98 -5.88 -16.30 8.07
N VAL A 99 -5.44 -17.53 7.74
CA VAL A 99 -5.74 -18.18 6.46
C VAL A 99 -7.23 -18.52 6.35
N LEU A 100 -7.83 -19.07 7.40
CA LEU A 100 -9.26 -19.39 7.37
C LEU A 100 -10.13 -18.12 7.38
N LEU A 101 -9.69 -17.08 8.10
CA LEU A 101 -10.37 -15.78 8.17
C LEU A 101 -10.36 -15.06 6.81
N ILE A 102 -9.22 -15.05 6.11
CA ILE A 102 -9.16 -14.44 4.78
C ILE A 102 -9.97 -15.23 3.77
N SER A 103 -9.91 -16.57 3.80
CA SER A 103 -10.74 -17.42 2.95
C SER A 103 -12.23 -17.18 3.21
N PHE A 104 -12.64 -17.04 4.47
CA PHE A 104 -14.02 -16.73 4.83
C PHE A 104 -14.46 -15.38 4.25
N ILE A 105 -13.67 -14.32 4.45
CA ILE A 105 -14.01 -12.98 3.95
C ILE A 105 -14.06 -12.95 2.41
N ILE A 106 -13.13 -13.61 1.72
CA ILE A 106 -13.17 -13.72 0.25
C ILE A 106 -14.41 -14.51 -0.20
N LEU A 107 -14.73 -15.61 0.50
CA LEU A 107 -15.91 -16.41 0.17
C LEU A 107 -17.18 -15.58 0.36
N CYS A 108 -17.31 -14.75 1.41
CA CYS A 108 -18.45 -13.83 1.55
C CYS A 108 -18.64 -12.92 0.32
N LEU A 109 -17.55 -12.42 -0.29
CA LEU A 109 -17.65 -11.62 -1.52
C LEU A 109 -18.10 -12.47 -2.71
N ALA A 110 -17.59 -13.70 -2.81
CA ALA A 110 -18.01 -14.65 -3.84
C ALA A 110 -19.48 -15.05 -3.69
N SER A 111 -19.97 -15.26 -2.46
CA SER A 111 -21.37 -15.56 -2.15
C SER A 111 -22.30 -14.43 -2.60
N ILE A 112 -21.92 -13.16 -2.41
CA ILE A 112 -22.68 -12.01 -2.93
C ILE A 112 -22.80 -12.10 -4.46
N GLY A 113 -21.69 -12.41 -5.15
CA GLY A 113 -21.69 -12.60 -6.61
C GLY A 113 -22.55 -13.79 -7.05
N LEU A 114 -22.45 -14.93 -6.36
CA LEU A 114 -23.22 -16.14 -6.64
C LEU A 114 -24.73 -15.90 -6.48
N ILE A 115 -25.13 -15.31 -5.36
CA ILE A 115 -26.54 -14.96 -5.08
C ILE A 115 -27.05 -13.97 -6.14
N SER A 116 -26.25 -12.96 -6.50
CA SER A 116 -26.64 -12.00 -7.52
C SER A 116 -26.82 -12.64 -8.90
N GLN A 117 -25.99 -13.63 -9.25
CA GLN A 117 -26.12 -14.39 -10.48
C GLN A 117 -27.38 -15.27 -10.50
N ILE A 118 -27.61 -16.05 -9.44
CA ILE A 118 -28.75 -16.99 -9.36
C ILE A 118 -30.08 -16.23 -9.43
N TYR A 119 -30.22 -15.18 -8.62
CA TYR A 119 -31.46 -14.42 -8.55
C TYR A 119 -31.54 -13.26 -9.55
N HIS A 120 -30.54 -13.13 -10.42
CA HIS A 120 -30.47 -12.09 -11.45
C HIS A 120 -30.74 -10.69 -10.90
N THR A 121 -30.32 -10.42 -9.66
CA THR A 121 -30.72 -9.20 -8.94
C THR A 121 -30.19 -7.94 -9.62
N GLY A 122 -29.08 -8.05 -10.35
CA GLY A 122 -28.36 -6.90 -10.88
C GLY A 122 -27.77 -6.05 -9.76
N GLY A 123 -26.61 -5.46 -9.98
CA GLY A 123 -25.97 -4.63 -8.97
C GLY A 123 -24.68 -4.03 -9.48
N LYS A 124 -24.39 -2.81 -9.04
CA LYS A 124 -23.10 -2.18 -9.34
C LYS A 124 -22.05 -2.75 -8.40
N LEU A 125 -20.81 -2.87 -8.89
CA LEU A 125 -19.69 -3.41 -8.12
C LEU A 125 -19.51 -2.73 -6.75
N TYR A 126 -19.70 -1.41 -6.66
CA TYR A 126 -19.56 -0.69 -5.39
C TYR A 126 -20.59 -1.12 -4.34
N GLN A 127 -21.80 -1.52 -4.76
CA GLN A 127 -22.84 -1.98 -3.82
C GLN A 127 -22.42 -3.31 -3.19
N ALA A 128 -21.90 -4.23 -4.00
CA ALA A 128 -21.36 -5.50 -3.54
C ALA A 128 -20.15 -5.30 -2.60
N LEU A 129 -19.20 -4.44 -2.97
CA LEU A 129 -18.03 -4.14 -2.14
C LEU A 129 -18.41 -3.49 -0.81
N LEU A 130 -19.33 -2.52 -0.80
CA LEU A 130 -19.75 -1.87 0.44
C LEU A 130 -20.56 -2.81 1.34
N LEU A 131 -21.48 -3.61 0.78
CA LEU A 131 -22.20 -4.63 1.53
C LEU A 131 -21.22 -5.62 2.15
N TRP A 132 -20.29 -6.14 1.34
CA TRP A 132 -19.22 -7.04 1.79
C TRP A 132 -18.40 -6.42 2.93
N SER A 133 -17.97 -5.17 2.79
CA SER A 133 -17.20 -4.48 3.81
C SER A 133 -17.98 -4.36 5.13
N ILE A 134 -19.27 -4.01 5.06
CA ILE A 134 -20.13 -3.87 6.25
C ILE A 134 -20.27 -5.21 6.97
N ILE A 135 -20.67 -6.29 6.27
CA ILE A 135 -20.95 -7.58 6.90
C ILE A 135 -19.68 -8.28 7.40
N THR A 136 -18.51 -7.95 6.85
CA THR A 136 -17.22 -8.54 7.26
C THR A 136 -16.40 -7.65 8.20
N ALA A 137 -16.84 -6.42 8.50
CA ALA A 137 -16.06 -5.45 9.28
C ALA A 137 -15.61 -5.98 10.65
N GLY A 138 -16.53 -6.58 11.41
CA GLY A 138 -16.24 -7.12 12.74
C GLY A 138 -15.24 -8.28 12.69
N VAL A 139 -15.38 -9.15 11.69
CA VAL A 139 -14.49 -10.31 11.48
C VAL A 139 -13.11 -9.85 11.03
N ALA A 140 -13.02 -8.87 10.13
CA ALA A 140 -11.75 -8.26 9.71
C ALA A 140 -11.05 -7.55 10.89
N ALA A 141 -11.81 -6.92 11.79
CA ALA A 141 -11.29 -6.30 12.99
C ALA A 141 -10.71 -7.31 14.00
N ALA A 142 -11.14 -8.58 13.98
CA ALA A 142 -10.59 -9.63 14.84
C ALA A 142 -9.19 -10.12 14.40
N SER A 143 -8.74 -9.75 13.19
CA SER A 143 -7.41 -10.10 12.68
C SER A 143 -6.29 -9.54 13.57
N LYS A 144 -5.22 -10.34 13.76
CA LYS A 144 -4.02 -9.91 14.50
C LYS A 144 -2.91 -9.45 13.54
N ARG A 145 -2.96 -9.88 12.27
CA ARG A 145 -2.02 -9.47 11.23
C ARG A 145 -2.62 -8.37 10.36
N SER A 146 -1.76 -7.68 9.62
CA SER A 146 -2.17 -6.58 8.73
C SER A 146 -2.75 -7.03 7.40
N PHE A 147 -2.55 -8.29 6.99
CA PHE A 147 -2.94 -8.75 5.67
C PHE A 147 -4.46 -8.81 5.48
N VAL A 148 -5.21 -9.38 6.43
CA VAL A 148 -6.68 -9.41 6.36
C VAL A 148 -7.27 -7.99 6.37
N PRO A 149 -6.91 -7.09 7.32
CA PRO A 149 -7.38 -5.71 7.29
C PRO A 149 -6.95 -4.96 6.03
N PHE A 150 -5.81 -5.29 5.42
CA PHE A 150 -5.37 -4.67 4.17
C PHE A 150 -6.30 -5.04 3.01
N ILE A 151 -6.65 -6.32 2.85
CA ILE A 151 -7.62 -6.75 1.84
C ILE A 151 -9.00 -6.17 2.11
N TRP A 152 -9.45 -6.17 3.36
CA TRP A 152 -10.73 -5.57 3.75
C TRP A 152 -10.78 -4.06 3.43
N ALA A 153 -9.75 -3.31 3.83
CA ALA A 153 -9.64 -1.88 3.55
C ALA A 153 -9.56 -1.61 2.05
N THR A 154 -8.97 -2.51 1.25
CA THR A 154 -8.97 -2.41 -0.21
C THR A 154 -10.40 -2.38 -0.73
N GLY A 155 -11.19 -3.42 -0.48
CA GLY A 155 -12.57 -3.47 -1.01
C GLY A 155 -13.43 -2.34 -0.46
N PHE A 156 -13.24 -1.93 0.80
CA PHE A 156 -13.95 -0.80 1.39
C PHE A 156 -13.61 0.54 0.70
N LEU A 157 -12.33 0.88 0.57
CA LEU A 157 -11.90 2.14 -0.03
C LEU A 157 -12.23 2.19 -1.53
N PHE A 158 -12.10 1.08 -2.25
CA PHE A 158 -12.55 0.99 -3.65
C PHE A 158 -14.07 1.12 -3.75
N GLY A 159 -14.82 0.46 -2.85
CA GLY A 159 -16.28 0.59 -2.74
C GLY A 159 -16.72 2.04 -2.55
N ILE A 160 -16.09 2.78 -1.62
CA ILE A 160 -16.35 4.21 -1.42
C ILE A 160 -15.96 5.02 -2.66
N THR A 161 -14.81 4.74 -3.26
CA THR A 161 -14.33 5.46 -4.46
C THR A 161 -15.34 5.36 -5.60
N PHE A 162 -15.77 4.14 -5.94
CA PHE A 162 -16.75 3.94 -7.02
C PHE A 162 -18.13 4.44 -6.63
N ALA A 163 -18.54 4.31 -5.37
CA ALA A 163 -19.79 4.92 -4.90
C ALA A 163 -19.76 6.44 -5.07
N ALA A 164 -18.64 7.10 -4.76
CA ALA A 164 -18.47 8.54 -4.92
C ALA A 164 -18.59 9.00 -6.38
N LEU A 165 -18.19 8.16 -7.33
CA LEU A 165 -18.24 8.45 -8.76
C LEU A 165 -19.58 8.09 -9.41
N ASP A 166 -20.21 6.97 -9.00
CA ASP A 166 -21.31 6.35 -9.74
C ASP A 166 -22.65 6.34 -9.00
N SER A 167 -22.67 6.62 -7.69
CA SER A 167 -23.91 6.60 -6.90
C SER A 167 -24.64 7.94 -6.99
N PRO A 168 -25.96 7.94 -7.26
CA PRO A 168 -26.78 9.16 -7.23
C PRO A 168 -26.71 9.91 -5.89
N ALA A 169 -26.47 9.21 -4.78
CA ALA A 169 -26.38 9.81 -3.45
C ALA A 169 -25.07 10.58 -3.23
N PHE A 170 -23.96 10.13 -3.84
CA PHE A 170 -22.64 10.75 -3.63
C PHE A 170 -22.20 11.66 -4.78
N GLN A 171 -22.76 11.49 -5.98
CA GLN A 171 -22.44 12.33 -7.13
C GLN A 171 -22.64 13.84 -6.89
N PRO A 172 -23.69 14.31 -6.18
CA PRO A 172 -23.85 15.73 -5.87
C PRO A 172 -22.73 16.27 -4.97
N ILE A 173 -22.21 15.44 -4.05
CA ILE A 173 -21.17 15.83 -3.07
C ILE A 173 -19.86 16.16 -3.78
N PHE A 174 -19.45 15.31 -4.73
CA PHE A 174 -18.19 15.49 -5.48
C PHE A 174 -18.39 16.13 -6.85
N GLN A 175 -19.63 16.56 -7.16
CA GLN A 175 -20.01 17.18 -8.44
C GLN A 175 -19.57 16.37 -9.67
N LYS A 176 -19.54 15.04 -9.55
CA LYS A 176 -19.05 14.09 -10.59
C LYS A 176 -17.59 14.30 -11.00
N HIS A 177 -16.77 14.94 -10.17
CA HIS A 177 -15.34 15.10 -10.40
C HIS A 177 -14.53 13.99 -9.71
N GLY A 178 -13.61 13.38 -10.46
CA GLY A 178 -12.70 12.38 -9.90
C GLY A 178 -11.56 12.95 -9.05
N SER A 179 -11.17 14.21 -9.30
CA SER A 179 -10.07 14.86 -8.58
C SER A 179 -10.34 15.00 -7.07
N PRO A 180 -11.50 15.54 -6.65
CA PRO A 180 -11.83 15.63 -5.23
C PRO A 180 -11.96 14.26 -4.56
N VAL A 181 -12.46 13.25 -5.28
CA VAL A 181 -12.53 11.86 -4.77
C VAL A 181 -11.12 11.32 -4.52
N ALA A 182 -10.22 11.43 -5.51
CA ALA A 182 -8.83 11.00 -5.38
C ALA A 182 -8.11 11.68 -4.21
N MET A 183 -8.35 12.98 -4.01
CA MET A 183 -7.82 13.73 -2.86
C MET A 183 -8.33 13.17 -1.52
N THR A 184 -9.63 12.83 -1.46
CA THR A 184 -10.35 12.50 -0.22
C THR A 184 -10.04 11.09 0.30
N ILE A 185 -9.89 10.10 -0.59
CA ILE A 185 -9.76 8.68 -0.20
C ILE A 185 -8.55 8.39 0.70
N PRO A 186 -7.33 8.88 0.43
CA PRO A 186 -6.19 8.68 1.32
C PRO A 186 -6.39 9.35 2.69
N LEU A 187 -7.14 10.45 2.75
CA LEU A 187 -7.47 11.16 3.98
C LEU A 187 -8.49 10.40 4.83
N ILE A 188 -9.49 9.76 4.21
CA ILE A 188 -10.38 8.81 4.90
C ILE A 188 -9.54 7.69 5.52
N SER A 189 -8.64 7.09 4.75
CA SER A 189 -7.74 6.04 5.26
C SER A 189 -6.86 6.54 6.41
N ALA A 190 -6.37 7.78 6.33
CA ALA A 190 -5.52 8.38 7.37
C ALA A 190 -6.31 8.58 8.67
N LEU A 191 -7.51 9.14 8.58
CA LEU A 191 -8.39 9.34 9.73
C LEU A 191 -8.77 8.01 10.38
N LEU A 192 -9.15 7.01 9.58
CA LEU A 192 -9.47 5.67 10.07
C LEU A 192 -8.25 5.03 10.75
N ALA A 193 -7.04 5.20 10.20
CA ALA A 193 -5.82 4.70 10.85
C ALA A 193 -5.62 5.34 12.23
N ILE A 194 -5.88 6.64 12.38
CA ILE A 194 -5.79 7.34 13.67
C ILE A 194 -6.87 6.83 14.64
N ILE A 195 -8.11 6.65 14.17
CA ILE A 195 -9.22 6.13 15.00
C ILE A 195 -8.92 4.70 15.47
N CYS A 196 -8.55 3.79 14.55
CA CYS A 196 -8.18 2.41 14.89
C CYS A 196 -7.03 2.37 15.89
N ARG A 197 -6.03 3.23 15.72
CA ARG A 197 -4.92 3.34 16.66
C ARG A 197 -5.36 3.80 18.05
N ARG A 198 -6.28 4.76 18.14
CA ARG A 198 -6.80 5.24 19.43
C ARG A 198 -7.64 4.19 20.15
N LEU A 199 -8.42 3.40 19.40
CA LEU A 199 -9.31 2.40 19.99
C LEU A 199 -8.60 1.08 20.35
N GLY A 200 -7.65 0.64 19.51
CA GLY A 200 -7.03 -0.68 19.62
C GLY A 200 -5.50 -0.70 19.60
N GLY A 201 -4.85 0.47 19.57
CA GLY A 201 -3.39 0.58 19.56
C GLY A 201 -2.74 0.27 18.21
N GLU A 202 -1.43 -0.03 18.27
CA GLU A 202 -0.64 -0.35 17.09
C GLU A 202 -0.85 -1.82 16.68
N GLY A 203 -1.80 -2.06 15.77
CA GLY A 203 -2.18 -3.39 15.29
C GLY A 203 -2.22 -3.52 13.76
N GLY A 204 -2.72 -4.66 13.29
CA GLY A 204 -2.81 -4.97 11.86
C GLY A 204 -3.69 -3.98 11.08
N GLN A 205 -4.77 -3.51 11.69
CA GLN A 205 -5.74 -2.57 11.14
C GLN A 205 -5.09 -1.21 10.91
N THR A 206 -4.41 -0.68 11.93
CA THR A 206 -3.65 0.56 11.87
C THR A 206 -2.57 0.48 10.78
N ALA A 207 -1.82 -0.63 10.71
CA ALA A 207 -0.78 -0.83 9.70
C ALA A 207 -1.36 -0.89 8.26
N ALA A 208 -2.48 -1.58 8.07
CA ALA A 208 -3.16 -1.68 6.78
C ALA A 208 -3.65 -0.31 6.29
N LEU A 209 -4.34 0.45 7.14
CA LEU A 209 -4.87 1.77 6.79
C LEU A 209 -3.76 2.79 6.55
N ARG A 210 -2.65 2.75 7.31
CA ARG A 210 -1.47 3.58 7.03
C ARG A 210 -0.85 3.24 5.67
N SER A 211 -0.79 1.96 5.32
CA SER A 211 -0.30 1.52 4.01
C SER A 211 -1.15 2.12 2.89
N TRP A 212 -2.49 2.06 3.02
CA TRP A 212 -3.43 2.67 2.08
C TRP A 212 -3.39 4.20 2.05
N THR A 213 -3.11 4.87 3.17
CA THR A 213 -2.87 6.32 3.20
C THR A 213 -1.64 6.68 2.36
N ILE A 214 -0.54 5.95 2.54
CA ILE A 214 0.71 6.20 1.82
C ILE A 214 0.55 5.88 0.33
N THR A 215 0.13 4.66 -0.01
CA THR A 215 0.02 4.23 -1.41
C THR A 215 -1.09 4.99 -2.14
N GLY A 216 -2.25 5.17 -1.51
CA GLY A 216 -3.35 5.96 -2.03
C GLY A 216 -2.96 7.43 -2.23
N GLY A 217 -2.21 8.02 -1.30
CA GLY A 217 -1.71 9.39 -1.43
C GLY A 217 -0.77 9.56 -2.62
N LEU A 218 0.16 8.61 -2.82
CA LEU A 218 1.05 8.60 -4.00
C LEU A 218 0.26 8.45 -5.30
N VAL A 219 -0.72 7.54 -5.36
CA VAL A 219 -1.59 7.36 -6.53
C VAL A 219 -2.41 8.63 -6.80
N ALA A 220 -2.95 9.25 -5.75
CA ALA A 220 -3.73 10.48 -5.87
C ALA A 220 -2.89 11.65 -6.39
N LEU A 221 -1.61 11.76 -6.00
CA LEU A 221 -0.68 12.74 -6.56
C LEU A 221 -0.41 12.52 -8.05
N VAL A 222 -0.24 11.26 -8.48
CA VAL A 222 -0.11 10.92 -9.90
C VAL A 222 -1.39 11.30 -10.65
N ILE A 223 -2.57 11.01 -10.09
CA ILE A 223 -3.86 11.41 -10.69
C ILE A 223 -3.96 12.93 -10.80
N ALA A 224 -3.53 13.69 -9.78
CA ALA A 224 -3.51 15.15 -9.82
C ALA A 224 -2.61 15.68 -10.94
N GLU A 225 -1.41 15.11 -11.12
CA GLU A 225 -0.50 15.49 -12.21
C GLU A 225 -1.05 15.09 -13.59
N LEU A 226 -1.70 13.93 -13.72
CA LEU A 226 -2.27 13.48 -14.99
C LEU A 226 -3.45 14.35 -15.46
N GLN A 227 -4.12 15.08 -14.57
CA GLN A 227 -5.18 16.01 -14.95
C GLN A 227 -4.70 17.13 -15.87
N LEU A 228 -3.41 17.49 -15.83
CA LEU A 228 -2.78 18.42 -16.77
C LEU A 228 -2.99 18.04 -18.24
N TRP A 229 -3.09 16.75 -18.55
CA TRP A 229 -3.25 16.27 -19.92
C TRP A 229 -4.67 16.46 -20.44
N ARG A 230 -5.66 16.52 -19.54
CA ARG A 230 -7.07 16.62 -19.89
C ARG A 230 -7.41 18.11 -20.02
N HIS A 231 -7.16 18.67 -21.21
CA HIS A 231 -7.34 20.08 -21.66
C HIS A 231 -8.78 20.65 -21.53
N ARG A 232 -9.53 20.34 -20.48
CA ARG A 232 -10.76 21.06 -20.14
C ARG A 232 -10.46 21.89 -18.91
N SER A 233 -10.69 23.20 -19.01
CA SER A 233 -11.00 24.05 -17.87
C SER A 233 -12.19 23.42 -17.14
N ILE A 234 -11.91 22.52 -16.21
CA ILE A 234 -12.93 21.98 -15.33
C ILE A 234 -13.22 23.13 -14.38
N ASP A 235 -14.40 23.74 -14.53
CA ASP A 235 -14.93 24.69 -13.55
C ASP A 235 -15.19 23.90 -12.25
N LEU A 236 -14.11 23.75 -11.46
CA LEU A 236 -14.10 22.98 -10.23
C LEU A 236 -14.60 23.90 -9.13
N GLY A 237 -15.87 23.75 -8.75
CA GLY A 237 -16.38 24.40 -7.56
C GLY A 237 -15.61 23.91 -6.32
N ILE A 238 -15.09 24.85 -5.51
CA ILE A 238 -14.43 24.56 -4.22
C ILE A 238 -15.29 23.63 -3.34
N ALA A 239 -16.61 23.71 -3.47
CA ALA A 239 -17.57 22.84 -2.77
C ALA A 239 -17.33 21.33 -3.01
N ALA A 240 -16.86 20.91 -4.19
CA ALA A 240 -16.58 19.50 -4.47
C ALA A 240 -15.42 18.95 -3.63
N TYR A 241 -14.51 19.83 -3.16
CA TYR A 241 -13.37 19.49 -2.30
C TYR A 241 -13.69 19.52 -0.80
N LEU A 242 -14.88 20.00 -0.41
CA LEU A 242 -15.29 20.13 0.99
C LEU A 242 -15.13 18.85 1.81
N PRO A 243 -15.53 17.65 1.32
CA PRO A 243 -15.30 16.41 2.07
C PRO A 243 -13.81 16.19 2.37
N GLY A 244 -12.95 16.41 1.37
CA GLY A 244 -11.51 16.29 1.52
C GLY A 244 -10.93 17.25 2.56
N TYR A 245 -11.39 18.50 2.62
CA TYR A 245 -10.96 19.43 3.67
C TYR A 245 -11.43 19.01 5.06
N VAL A 246 -12.66 18.49 5.19
CA VAL A 246 -13.15 17.98 6.48
C VAL A 246 -12.27 16.83 6.96
N PHE A 247 -11.98 15.85 6.10
CA PHE A 247 -11.10 14.73 6.45
C PHE A 247 -9.65 15.19 6.71
N ALA A 248 -9.15 16.18 5.98
CA ALA A 248 -7.84 16.77 6.24
C ALA A 248 -7.80 17.46 7.62
N ALA A 249 -8.81 18.26 7.95
CA ALA A 249 -8.90 18.95 9.25
C ALA A 249 -8.99 17.95 10.41
N LEU A 250 -9.81 16.91 10.29
CA LEU A 250 -9.92 15.84 11.30
C LEU A 250 -8.60 15.06 11.43
N THR A 251 -7.90 14.80 10.32
CA THR A 251 -6.58 14.17 10.33
C THR A 251 -5.54 15.08 11.00
N ALA A 252 -5.55 16.38 10.72
CA ALA A 252 -4.68 17.37 11.34
C ALA A 252 -4.89 17.46 12.86
N LEU A 253 -6.16 17.49 13.31
CA LEU A 253 -6.52 17.41 14.72
C LEU A 253 -6.02 16.11 15.36
N GLY A 254 -6.22 14.98 14.67
CA GLY A 254 -5.73 13.67 15.08
C GLY A 254 -4.21 13.64 15.28
N ILE A 255 -3.45 14.24 14.36
CA ILE A 255 -1.99 14.40 14.43
C ILE A 255 -1.61 15.32 15.60
N GLY A 256 -2.27 16.48 15.75
CA GLY A 256 -1.97 17.45 16.81
C GLY A 256 -2.15 16.87 18.21
N MET A 257 -3.23 16.10 18.40
CA MET A 257 -3.57 15.43 19.66
C MET A 257 -2.76 14.15 19.94
N SER A 258 -1.95 13.66 18.99
CA SER A 258 -1.18 12.43 19.21
C SER A 258 -0.14 12.62 20.30
N ILE A 259 -0.04 11.69 21.25
CA ILE A 259 0.97 11.75 22.32
C ILE A 259 2.29 11.10 21.91
N ASP A 260 2.25 10.17 20.95
CA ASP A 260 3.43 9.38 20.56
C ASP A 260 4.38 10.12 19.62
N TYR A 261 3.90 11.18 18.95
CA TYR A 261 4.71 11.96 18.05
C TYR A 261 5.33 13.15 18.76
N LYS A 262 6.64 13.33 18.56
CA LYS A 262 7.33 14.53 19.02
C LYS A 262 6.88 15.76 18.22
N LYS A 263 7.12 16.95 18.75
CA LYS A 263 6.68 18.22 18.15
C LYS A 263 7.15 18.37 16.69
N ALA A 264 8.41 18.07 16.39
CA ALA A 264 8.95 18.07 15.03
C ALA A 264 8.22 17.10 14.09
N GLN A 265 7.91 15.88 14.55
CA GLN A 265 7.20 14.86 13.78
C GLN A 265 5.77 15.30 13.43
N LYS A 266 5.08 15.95 14.37
CA LYS A 266 3.76 16.54 14.12
C LYS A 266 3.83 17.62 13.05
N TYR A 267 4.80 18.52 13.13
CA TYR A 267 4.99 19.56 12.11
C TYR A 267 5.31 18.97 10.73
N LEU A 268 6.15 17.94 10.65
CA LEU A 268 6.43 17.27 9.37
C LEU A 268 5.17 16.63 8.77
N LEU A 269 4.34 15.98 9.58
CA LEU A 269 3.08 15.40 9.11
C LEU A 269 2.07 16.47 8.69
N LEU A 270 1.91 17.54 9.46
CA LEU A 270 1.02 18.66 9.13
C LEU A 270 1.49 19.40 7.88
N ALA A 271 2.80 19.61 7.72
CA ALA A 271 3.38 20.17 6.51
C ALA A 271 3.13 19.27 5.29
N THR A 272 3.35 17.96 5.43
CA THR A 272 3.07 16.98 4.37
C THR A 272 1.58 16.98 3.98
N LEU A 273 0.69 17.04 4.97
CA LEU A 273 -0.76 17.11 4.75
C LEU A 273 -1.15 18.41 4.04
N GLY A 274 -0.61 19.56 4.46
CA GLY A 274 -0.85 20.84 3.79
C GLY A 274 -0.37 20.84 2.34
N LEU A 275 0.87 20.38 2.11
CA LEU A 275 1.46 20.24 0.78
C LEU A 275 0.67 19.28 -0.13
N TYR A 276 0.12 18.20 0.44
CA TYR A 276 -0.69 17.23 -0.29
C TYR A 276 -1.96 17.83 -0.91
N LEU A 277 -2.59 18.81 -0.25
CA LEU A 277 -3.82 19.43 -0.75
C LEU A 277 -3.55 20.35 -1.95
N VAL A 278 -2.42 21.05 -1.97
CA VAL A 278 -2.06 22.07 -2.96
C VAL A 278 -2.24 21.63 -4.43
N PRO A 279 -1.66 20.51 -4.91
CA PRO A 279 -1.69 20.17 -6.33
C PRO A 279 -3.10 19.96 -6.90
N PHE A 280 -4.09 19.60 -6.06
CA PHE A 280 -5.48 19.44 -6.48
C PHE A 280 -6.17 20.77 -6.80
N HIS A 281 -5.58 21.90 -6.39
CA HIS A 281 -6.15 23.25 -6.53
C HIS A 281 -5.49 24.05 -7.64
N PHE A 282 -4.36 23.59 -8.16
CA PHE A 282 -3.69 24.22 -9.29
C PHE A 282 -4.59 24.51 -10.49
N PRO A 283 -5.54 23.63 -10.89
CA PRO A 283 -6.47 23.96 -11.97
C PRO A 283 -7.38 25.17 -11.67
N MET A 284 -7.74 25.42 -10.41
CA MET A 284 -8.57 26.56 -10.01
C MET A 284 -7.83 27.90 -10.08
N PHE A 285 -6.49 27.87 -10.01
CA PHE A 285 -5.63 29.06 -10.12
C PHE A 285 -4.96 29.18 -11.49
N GLU A 286 -5.43 28.43 -12.49
CA GLU A 286 -4.84 28.38 -13.83
C GLU A 286 -3.36 27.95 -13.87
N ILE A 287 -2.87 27.29 -12.81
CA ILE A 287 -1.51 26.75 -12.74
C ILE A 287 -1.49 25.41 -13.48
N GLN A 288 -1.15 25.44 -14.77
CA GLN A 288 -1.12 24.24 -15.63
C GLN A 288 0.30 23.79 -16.02
N HIS A 289 1.31 24.23 -15.28
CA HIS A 289 2.70 23.84 -15.54
C HIS A 289 3.09 22.55 -14.82
N LYS A 290 3.60 21.56 -15.59
CA LYS A 290 4.10 20.27 -15.07
C LYS A 290 5.11 20.44 -13.92
N ILE A 291 5.95 21.47 -14.04
CA ILE A 291 6.98 21.82 -13.06
C ILE A 291 6.36 22.12 -11.68
N SER A 292 5.21 22.80 -11.60
CA SER A 292 4.55 23.11 -10.32
C SER A 292 4.12 21.84 -9.58
N TYR A 293 3.53 20.88 -10.29
CA TYR A 293 3.15 19.57 -9.72
C TYR A 293 4.38 18.77 -9.28
N ALA A 294 5.46 18.84 -10.07
CA ALA A 294 6.73 18.23 -9.73
C ALA A 294 7.32 18.81 -8.43
N PHE A 295 7.34 20.12 -8.25
CA PHE A 295 7.80 20.73 -6.99
C PHE A 295 6.97 20.27 -5.78
N CYS A 296 5.63 20.26 -5.87
CA CYS A 296 4.79 19.76 -4.77
C CYS A 296 5.08 18.30 -4.43
N SER A 297 5.15 17.42 -5.43
CA SER A 297 5.44 16.01 -5.20
C SER A 297 6.84 15.76 -4.62
N VAL A 298 7.86 16.51 -5.05
CA VAL A 298 9.22 16.46 -4.47
C VAL A 298 9.17 16.89 -3.01
N ALA A 299 8.49 18.00 -2.70
CA ALA A 299 8.35 18.49 -1.34
C ALA A 299 7.64 17.46 -0.43
N ILE A 300 6.54 16.87 -0.89
CA ILE A 300 5.79 15.84 -0.15
C ILE A 300 6.64 14.58 0.09
N LEU A 301 7.36 14.11 -0.93
CA LEU A 301 8.24 12.94 -0.80
C LEU A 301 9.39 13.23 0.17
N ALA A 302 9.98 14.42 0.10
CA ALA A 302 11.06 14.83 1.00
C ALA A 302 10.59 14.96 2.46
N THR A 303 9.48 15.65 2.72
CA THR A 303 8.96 15.80 4.09
C THR A 303 8.54 14.45 4.69
N MET A 304 7.93 13.58 3.88
CA MET A 304 7.59 12.21 4.32
C MET A 304 8.84 11.35 4.54
N ALA A 305 9.88 11.47 3.72
CA ALA A 305 11.15 10.77 3.94
C ALA A 305 11.79 11.20 5.28
N VAL A 306 11.86 12.50 5.57
CA VAL A 306 12.38 13.01 6.85
C VAL A 306 11.53 12.51 8.01
N PHE A 307 10.20 12.51 7.89
CA PHE A 307 9.31 11.95 8.90
C PHE A 307 9.60 10.46 9.15
N LEU A 308 9.71 9.64 8.11
CA LEU A 308 9.99 8.22 8.23
C LEU A 308 11.39 7.92 8.80
N ALA A 309 12.38 8.76 8.48
CA ALA A 309 13.70 8.72 9.08
C ALA A 309 13.64 9.00 10.59
N SER A 310 12.87 10.02 11.00
CA SER A 310 12.68 10.39 12.41
C SER A 310 12.01 9.28 13.25
N LEU A 311 11.27 8.38 12.61
CA LEU A 311 10.66 7.19 13.23
C LEU A 311 11.55 5.94 13.13
N LYS A 312 12.76 6.04 12.59
CA LYS A 312 13.68 4.92 12.34
C LYS A 312 13.10 3.81 11.46
N HIS A 313 12.10 4.11 10.63
CA HIS A 313 11.50 3.17 9.68
C HIS A 313 12.34 3.03 8.39
N ARG A 314 13.52 2.38 8.52
CA ARG A 314 14.56 2.30 7.47
C ARG A 314 14.06 1.87 6.10
N LYS A 315 13.20 0.84 6.02
CA LYS A 315 12.70 0.31 4.74
C LYS A 315 11.83 1.33 4.00
N LEU A 316 10.86 1.94 4.69
CA LEU A 316 9.98 2.94 4.08
C LEU A 316 10.74 4.21 3.73
N PHE A 317 11.65 4.65 4.61
CA PHE A 317 12.55 5.77 4.30
C PHE A 317 13.33 5.55 3.00
N GLN A 318 13.95 4.38 2.81
CA GLN A 318 14.67 4.04 1.58
C GLN A 318 13.76 4.04 0.34
N ILE A 319 12.54 3.51 0.45
CA ILE A 319 11.56 3.54 -0.65
C ILE A 319 11.22 4.98 -1.03
N PHE A 320 10.98 5.85 -0.05
CA PHE A 320 10.70 7.26 -0.31
C PHE A 320 11.92 8.01 -0.88
N LEU A 321 13.13 7.68 -0.45
CA LEU A 321 14.36 8.25 -1.02
C LEU A 321 14.53 7.84 -2.49
N VAL A 322 14.27 6.57 -2.83
CA VAL A 322 14.30 6.09 -4.21
C VAL A 322 13.20 6.78 -5.03
N ALA A 323 11.97 6.88 -4.50
CA ALA A 323 10.88 7.58 -5.16
C ALA A 323 11.21 9.07 -5.41
N LEU A 324 11.85 9.73 -4.44
CA LEU A 324 12.34 11.10 -4.56
C LEU A 324 13.39 11.21 -5.67
N GLY A 325 14.36 10.29 -5.74
CA GLY A 325 15.37 10.24 -6.80
C GLY A 325 14.76 10.04 -8.19
N ILE A 326 13.82 9.09 -8.33
CA ILE A 326 13.06 8.88 -9.58
C ILE A 326 12.28 10.17 -9.93
N ARG A 327 11.68 10.82 -8.94
CA ARG A 327 10.90 12.04 -9.18
C ARG A 327 11.76 13.21 -9.64
N PHE A 328 12.97 13.38 -9.10
CA PHE A 328 13.94 14.35 -9.61
C PHE A 328 14.31 14.09 -11.06
N LEU A 329 14.50 12.82 -11.44
CA LEU A 329 14.76 12.46 -12.84
C LEU A 329 13.58 12.83 -13.75
N VAL A 330 12.34 12.57 -13.31
CA VAL A 330 11.13 12.99 -14.04
C VAL A 330 11.05 14.52 -14.17
N LEU A 331 11.28 15.26 -13.09
CA LEU A 331 11.30 16.73 -13.12
C LEU A 331 12.36 17.25 -14.10
N TYR A 332 13.55 16.65 -14.10
CA TYR A 332 14.63 16.98 -15.01
C TYR A 332 14.20 16.81 -16.48
N PHE A 333 13.54 15.70 -16.83
CA PHE A 333 12.99 15.49 -18.17
C PHE A 333 11.88 16.50 -18.52
N GLN A 334 11.01 16.82 -17.55
CA GLN A 334 9.95 17.81 -17.75
C GLN A 334 10.50 19.23 -17.96
N ALA A 335 11.66 19.56 -17.37
CA ALA A 335 12.27 20.89 -17.46
C ALA A 335 13.07 21.13 -18.75
N LEU A 336 13.72 20.11 -19.31
CA LEU A 336 14.68 20.27 -20.43
C LEU A 336 14.15 19.88 -21.82
N GLY A 337 12.90 19.39 -21.90
CA GLY A 337 12.24 19.14 -23.18
C GLY A 337 12.78 17.92 -23.94
N GLY A 338 13.11 18.09 -25.24
CA GLY A 338 13.28 17.00 -26.21
C GLY A 338 14.46 16.02 -26.02
N LEU A 339 14.44 14.91 -26.75
CA LEU A 339 15.34 13.75 -26.63
C LEU A 339 16.85 14.05 -26.80
N ALA A 340 17.23 15.11 -27.53
CA ALA A 340 18.64 15.45 -27.79
C ALA A 340 19.27 16.32 -26.68
N THR A 341 18.56 17.32 -26.15
CA THR A 341 18.96 18.11 -24.98
C THR A 341 18.91 17.28 -23.69
N THR A 342 18.00 16.30 -23.63
CA THR A 342 17.89 15.37 -22.50
C THR A 342 19.03 14.36 -22.45
N GLY A 343 19.69 14.02 -23.56
CA GLY A 343 20.86 13.10 -23.57
C GLY A 343 22.06 13.65 -22.81
N PHE A 344 22.44 14.91 -23.05
CA PHE A 344 23.56 15.55 -22.33
C PHE A 344 23.29 15.70 -20.85
N GLY A 345 22.10 16.18 -20.48
CA GLY A 345 21.82 16.29 -19.06
C GLY A 345 21.34 14.97 -18.42
N LEU A 346 21.06 13.89 -19.17
CA LEU A 346 20.97 12.53 -18.63
C LEU A 346 22.35 12.08 -18.13
N ILE A 347 23.41 12.42 -18.87
CA ILE A 347 24.79 12.17 -18.44
C ILE A 347 25.12 13.03 -17.21
N ILE A 348 24.77 14.33 -17.22
CA ILE A 348 25.01 15.22 -16.07
C ILE A 348 24.19 14.78 -14.85
N SER A 349 22.90 14.49 -15.01
CA SER A 349 22.04 14.01 -13.92
C SER A 349 22.45 12.64 -13.41
N GLY A 350 22.85 11.71 -14.29
CA GLY A 350 23.45 10.44 -13.90
C GLY A 350 24.72 10.64 -13.07
N THR A 351 25.56 11.59 -13.46
CA THR A 351 26.77 11.97 -12.70
C THR A 351 26.42 12.58 -11.35
N ILE A 352 25.41 13.47 -11.29
CA ILE A 352 24.93 14.08 -10.04
C ILE A 352 24.29 13.01 -9.13
N ILE A 353 23.52 12.08 -9.67
CA ILE A 353 22.92 10.96 -8.90
C ILE A 353 24.03 10.09 -8.33
N ILE A 354 25.03 9.72 -9.13
CA ILE A 354 26.21 8.97 -8.65
C ILE A 354 26.93 9.77 -7.55
N ALA A 355 27.16 11.06 -7.75
CA ALA A 355 27.78 11.92 -6.74
C ALA A 355 26.94 11.99 -5.45
N MET A 356 25.61 12.15 -5.55
CA MET A 356 24.70 12.13 -4.41
C MET A 356 24.70 10.77 -3.70
N VAL A 357 24.77 9.65 -4.42
CA VAL A 357 24.87 8.31 -3.85
C VAL A 357 26.22 8.11 -3.15
N VAL A 358 27.31 8.62 -3.72
CA VAL A 358 28.65 8.57 -3.11
C VAL A 358 28.70 9.43 -1.84
N VAL A 359 28.18 10.65 -1.90
CA VAL A 359 28.04 11.56 -0.75
C VAL A 359 27.15 10.92 0.31
N TRP A 360 26.00 10.38 -0.06
CA TRP A 360 25.13 9.65 0.86
C TRP A 360 25.88 8.46 1.47
N ASN A 361 26.57 7.64 0.69
CA ASN A 361 27.29 6.49 1.24
C ASN A 361 28.41 6.90 2.21
N ARG A 362 29.07 8.03 1.94
CA ARG A 362 30.12 8.61 2.79
C ARG A 362 29.56 9.19 4.09
N TYR A 363 28.45 9.91 4.01
CA TYR A 363 27.89 10.69 5.13
C TYR A 363 26.61 10.11 5.72
N ARG A 364 26.16 8.91 5.29
CA ARG A 364 24.90 8.32 5.75
C ARG A 364 24.81 8.26 7.26
N LYS A 365 25.91 7.92 7.95
CA LYS A 365 25.91 7.81 9.41
C LYS A 365 25.66 9.19 10.03
N GLU A 366 26.38 10.21 9.61
CA GLU A 366 26.24 11.58 10.11
C GLU A 366 24.86 12.17 9.82
N ILE A 367 24.34 11.98 8.60
CA ILE A 367 23.00 12.47 8.22
C ILE A 367 21.91 11.73 9.02
N THR A 368 22.07 10.41 9.22
CA THR A 368 21.12 9.65 10.04
C THR A 368 21.19 10.10 11.50
N THR A 369 22.37 10.30 12.07
CA THR A 369 22.55 10.79 13.44
C THR A 369 22.02 12.22 13.62
N TRP A 370 22.26 13.11 12.66
CA TRP A 370 21.71 14.48 12.69
C TRP A 370 20.19 14.49 12.60
N ALA A 371 19.61 13.68 11.69
CA ALA A 371 18.16 13.54 11.56
C ALA A 371 17.53 12.90 12.82
N GLU A 372 18.24 11.97 13.47
CA GLU A 372 17.85 11.42 14.76
C GLU A 372 17.96 12.47 15.89
N GLY A 373 18.96 13.36 15.84
CA GLY A 373 19.20 14.44 16.81
C GLY A 373 18.25 15.63 16.72
N LEU A 374 17.63 15.90 15.56
CA LEU A 374 16.53 16.88 15.43
C LEU A 374 15.29 16.56 16.29
N VAL A 375 15.25 15.35 16.81
CA VAL A 375 14.12 14.75 17.49
C VAL A 375 14.43 14.58 18.97
N GLU A 376 15.69 14.63 19.42
CA GLU A 376 16.04 14.78 20.84
C GLU A 376 15.67 16.18 21.33
#